data_AF-A0AAU3F222-F1
#
_entry.id   AF-A0AAU3F222-F1
#
_cell.length_a   1.000
_cell.length_b   1.000
_cell.length_c   1.000
_cell.angle_alpha   90.00
_cell.angle_beta   90.00
_cell.angle_gamma   90.00
#
_symmetry.space_group_name_H-M   'P 1'
#
loop_
_entity.id
_entity.type
_entity.pdbx_description
1 polymer ?
#
loop_
_entity_poly.entity_id
_entity_poly.type
_entity_poly.pdbx_seq_one_letter_code
_entity_poly.pdbx_strand_id
1 'polypeptide(L)'
;MPRQMPNQQPIPKGWRIDPIPSRPAYKDEDGNVRIPIWLTKNGRHAADTEMVLLPSEAELLNERLTDAIGDPPSNLQALHRAHVIAQGHGVTVMSKFPHSI
;
A
#
# COMPACT_ATOMS: atom_id res chain seq x y z
N MET A 1 -12.09 15.66 -33.93
CA MET A 1 -11.51 15.20 -32.65
C MET A 1 -12.63 15.07 -31.62
N PRO A 2 -13.00 13.88 -31.14
CA PRO A 2 -14.01 13.77 -30.09
C PRO A 2 -13.43 14.19 -28.72
N ARG A 3 -14.19 14.98 -27.98
CA ARG A 3 -13.87 15.46 -26.63
C ARG A 3 -13.98 14.29 -25.66
N GLN A 4 -12.89 13.87 -25.02
CA GLN A 4 -12.94 12.93 -23.90
C GLN A 4 -13.77 13.55 -22.79
N MET A 5 -14.97 13.02 -22.54
CA MET A 5 -15.73 13.36 -21.34
C MET A 5 -14.96 12.83 -20.14
N PRO A 6 -14.81 13.58 -19.03
CA PRO A 6 -14.21 13.05 -17.83
C PRO A 6 -14.97 11.78 -17.44
N ASN A 7 -14.23 10.71 -17.18
CA ASN A 7 -14.76 9.41 -16.79
C ASN A 7 -15.60 9.60 -15.51
N GLN A 8 -16.92 9.77 -15.67
CA GLN A 8 -17.87 9.84 -14.55
C GLN A 8 -18.03 8.44 -13.99
N GLN A 9 -17.02 7.98 -13.25
CA GLN A 9 -17.16 6.80 -12.43
C GLN A 9 -18.35 7.05 -11.50
N PRO A 10 -19.38 6.19 -11.52
CA PRO A 10 -20.55 6.37 -10.69
C PRO A 10 -20.10 6.44 -9.23
N ILE A 11 -20.58 7.46 -8.50
CA ILE A 11 -20.27 7.64 -7.08
C ILE A 11 -20.60 6.31 -6.39
N PRO A 12 -19.61 5.59 -5.84
CA PRO A 12 -19.87 4.31 -5.22
C PRO A 12 -20.89 4.48 -4.08
N LYS A 13 -21.98 3.73 -4.14
CA LYS A 13 -23.00 3.72 -3.08
C LYS A 13 -22.53 2.80 -1.96
N GLY A 14 -22.62 3.25 -0.72
CA GLY A 14 -22.23 2.48 0.46
C GLY A 14 -20.86 2.85 1.03
N TRP A 15 -20.36 2.01 1.94
CA TRP A 15 -19.05 2.15 2.57
C TRP A 15 -17.95 1.62 1.67
N ARG A 16 -16.79 2.27 1.70
CA ARG A 16 -15.55 1.78 1.12
C ARG A 16 -14.40 1.99 2.08
N ILE A 17 -13.39 1.14 1.90
CA ILE A 17 -12.14 1.16 2.61
C ILE A 17 -11.05 1.22 1.54
N ASP A 18 -10.19 2.22 1.60
CA ASP A 18 -9.07 2.36 0.69
C ASP A 18 -7.80 2.61 1.52
N PRO A 19 -6.65 1.97 1.24
CA PRO A 19 -5.42 2.23 1.96
C PRO A 19 -4.95 3.67 1.71
N ILE A 20 -4.38 4.31 2.73
CA ILE A 20 -3.83 5.67 2.58
C ILE A 20 -2.50 5.57 1.82
N PRO A 21 -2.37 6.08 0.58
CA PRO A 21 -1.20 5.81 -0.26
C PRO A 21 0.13 6.29 0.35
N SER A 22 0.09 7.36 1.13
CA SER A 22 1.27 7.95 1.77
C SER A 22 1.63 7.33 3.13
N ARG A 23 0.85 6.35 3.62
CA ARG A 23 1.05 5.73 4.94
C ARG A 23 1.11 4.21 4.80
N PRO A 24 2.30 3.61 4.76
CA PRO A 24 2.45 2.16 4.61
C PRO A 24 1.91 1.43 5.84
N ALA A 25 1.55 0.16 5.65
CA ALA A 25 1.27 -0.74 6.76
C ALA A 25 2.53 -0.97 7.61
N TYR A 26 2.35 -1.16 8.91
CA TYR A 26 3.46 -1.35 9.85
C TYR A 26 3.09 -2.33 10.96
N LYS A 27 4.08 -2.83 11.71
CA LYS A 27 3.86 -3.64 12.91
C LYS A 27 3.91 -2.76 14.16
N ASP A 28 2.98 -2.93 15.08
CA ASP A 28 3.04 -2.27 16.39
C ASP A 28 3.87 -3.06 17.41
N GLU A 29 3.92 -2.54 18.64
CA GLU A 29 4.72 -3.11 19.74
C GLU A 29 4.24 -4.51 20.17
N ASP A 30 2.94 -4.80 19.99
CA ASP A 30 2.34 -6.10 20.26
C ASP A 30 2.53 -7.09 19.10
N GLY A 31 3.13 -6.62 17.99
CA GLY A 31 3.37 -7.41 16.78
C GLY A 31 2.17 -7.47 15.84
N ASN A 32 1.08 -6.74 16.12
CA ASN A 32 -0.08 -6.65 15.24
C ASN A 32 0.25 -5.82 14.00
N VAL A 33 -0.38 -6.15 12.88
CA VAL A 33 -0.24 -5.38 11.63
C VAL A 33 -1.28 -4.27 11.62
N ARG A 34 -0.83 -3.03 11.49
CA ARG A 34 -1.68 -1.84 11.36
C ARG A 34 -1.63 -1.32 9.93
N ILE A 35 -2.80 -1.13 9.35
CA ILE A 35 -2.99 -0.63 7.99
C ILE A 35 -3.77 0.67 8.05
N PRO A 36 -3.13 1.83 7.79
CA PRO A 36 -3.82 3.11 7.68
C PRO A 36 -4.80 3.12 6.49
N ILE A 37 -6.07 3.42 6.76
CA ILE A 37 -7.17 3.36 5.79
C ILE A 37 -8.03 4.63 5.80
N TRP A 38 -8.51 4.99 4.62
CA TRP A 38 -9.63 5.89 4.41
C TRP A 38 -10.95 5.13 4.45
N LEU A 39 -11.87 5.61 5.28
CA LEU A 39 -13.26 5.23 5.21
C LEU A 39 -14.00 6.28 4.39
N THR A 40 -14.68 5.83 3.34
CA THR A 40 -15.58 6.69 2.57
C THR A 40 -16.99 6.12 2.58
N LYS A 41 -18.00 7.00 2.60
CA LYS A 41 -19.41 6.63 2.51
C LYS A 41 -20.06 7.45 1.40
N ASN A 42 -20.65 6.78 0.42
CA ASN A 42 -21.29 7.44 -0.73
C ASN A 42 -20.33 8.43 -1.44
N GLY A 43 -19.05 8.05 -1.58
CA GLY A 43 -18.00 8.86 -2.18
C GLY A 43 -17.52 10.06 -1.35
N ARG A 44 -18.01 10.24 -0.12
CA ARG A 44 -17.48 11.25 0.81
C ARG A 44 -16.55 10.62 1.81
N HIS A 45 -15.42 11.27 2.06
CA HIS A 45 -14.54 10.94 3.16
C HIS A 45 -15.29 10.99 4.49
N ALA A 46 -15.14 9.93 5.28
CA ALA A 46 -15.79 9.77 6.58
C ALA A 46 -14.75 9.79 7.71
N ALA A 47 -13.63 9.08 7.56
CA ALA A 47 -12.56 9.04 8.57
C ALA A 47 -11.23 8.54 8.00
N ASP A 48 -10.14 8.94 8.65
CA ASP A 48 -8.84 8.27 8.59
C ASP A 48 -8.73 7.38 9.84
N THR A 49 -8.55 6.08 9.67
CA THR A 49 -8.41 5.14 10.80
C THR A 49 -7.42 4.04 10.46
N GLU A 50 -7.20 3.12 11.41
CA GLU A 50 -6.36 1.95 11.20
C GLU A 50 -7.21 0.68 11.22
N MET A 51 -6.94 -0.21 10.27
CA MET A 51 -7.34 -1.61 10.38
C MET A 51 -6.22 -2.35 11.10
N VAL A 52 -6.57 -3.03 12.19
CA VAL A 52 -5.63 -3.81 13.01
C VAL A 52 -5.88 -5.28 12.75
N LEU A 53 -4.83 -6.00 12.39
CA LEU A 53 -4.84 -7.43 12.16
C LEU A 53 -3.89 -8.10 13.14
N LEU A 54 -4.34 -9.18 13.76
CA LEU A 54 -3.45 -10.08 14.48
C LEU A 54 -2.45 -10.71 13.49
N PRO A 55 -1.28 -11.21 13.97
CA PRO A 55 -0.32 -11.89 13.12
C PRO A 55 -0.94 -13.00 12.26
N SER A 56 -1.80 -13.83 12.86
CA SER A 56 -2.48 -14.93 12.17
C SER A 56 -3.51 -14.46 11.13
N GLU A 57 -4.18 -13.34 11.38
CA GLU A 57 -5.12 -12.75 10.43
C GLU A 57 -4.39 -12.13 9.23
N ALA A 58 -3.24 -11.50 9.48
CA ALA A 58 -2.39 -10.95 8.43
C ALA A 58 -1.81 -12.04 7.52
N GLU A 59 -1.36 -13.16 8.10
CA GLU A 59 -0.90 -14.33 7.35
C GLU A 59 -2.01 -14.91 6.49
N LEU A 60 -3.19 -15.13 7.08
CA LEU A 60 -4.36 -15.63 6.36
C LEU A 60 -4.77 -14.69 5.21
N LEU A 61 -4.79 -13.38 5.44
CA LEU A 61 -5.09 -12.40 4.39
C LEU A 61 -4.08 -12.49 3.24
N ASN A 62 -2.79 -12.62 3.55
CA ASN A 62 -1.74 -12.74 2.55
C ASN A 62 -1.88 -14.02 1.69
N GLU A 63 -2.18 -15.16 2.31
CA GLU A 63 -2.44 -16.42 1.60
C GLU A 63 -3.63 -16.26 0.65
N ARG A 64 -4.77 -15.78 1.16
CA ARG A 64 -5.99 -15.59 0.36
C ARG A 64 -5.81 -14.60 -0.77
N LEU A 65 -5.06 -13.53 -0.54
CA LEU A 65 -4.75 -12.54 -1.56
C LEU A 65 -3.85 -13.12 -2.65
N THR A 66 -2.82 -13.87 -2.26
CA THR A 66 -1.91 -14.55 -3.19
C THR A 66 -2.70 -15.53 -4.07
N ASP A 67 -3.54 -16.36 -3.46
CA ASP A 67 -4.43 -17.29 -4.16
C ASP A 67 -5.36 -16.56 -5.14
N ALA A 68 -5.97 -15.45 -4.73
CA ALA A 68 -6.93 -14.70 -5.52
C ALA A 68 -6.30 -13.97 -6.72
N ILE A 69 -5.08 -13.46 -6.56
CA ILE A 69 -4.34 -12.81 -7.66
C ILE A 69 -3.80 -13.86 -8.64
N GLY A 70 -3.73 -15.14 -8.24
CA GLY A 70 -3.22 -16.22 -9.07
C GLY A 70 -1.72 -16.14 -9.30
N ASP A 71 -1.01 -15.32 -8.53
CA ASP A 71 0.44 -15.18 -8.60
C ASP A 71 1.05 -16.24 -7.68
N PRO A 72 1.96 -17.11 -8.16
CA PRO A 72 2.68 -18.00 -7.26
C PRO A 72 3.43 -17.13 -6.22
N PRO A 73 3.46 -17.52 -4.93
CA PRO A 73 4.04 -16.73 -3.84
C PRO A 73 5.48 -16.26 -4.08
N SER A 74 6.17 -16.89 -5.03
CA SER A 74 7.52 -16.57 -5.50
C SER A 74 7.68 -15.15 -6.05
N ASN A 75 6.66 -14.52 -6.66
CA ASN A 75 6.84 -13.24 -7.36
C ASN A 75 6.74 -12.03 -6.41
N LEU A 76 5.79 -12.04 -5.48
CA LEU A 76 5.71 -11.03 -4.41
C LEU A 76 6.93 -11.11 -3.48
N GLN A 77 7.33 -12.32 -3.10
CA GLN A 77 8.57 -12.54 -2.34
C GLN A 77 9.81 -12.07 -3.13
N ALA A 78 9.88 -12.30 -4.45
CA ALA A 78 10.97 -11.81 -5.29
C ALA A 78 10.99 -10.28 -5.40
N LEU A 79 9.83 -9.61 -5.46
CA LEU A 79 9.74 -8.15 -5.48
C LEU A 79 10.23 -7.55 -4.15
N HIS A 80 9.86 -8.17 -3.02
CA HIS A 80 10.37 -7.78 -1.70
C HIS A 80 11.88 -8.05 -1.56
N ARG A 81 12.38 -9.17 -2.10
CA ARG A 81 13.81 -9.53 -2.05
C ARG A 81 14.68 -8.69 -2.98
N ALA A 82 14.18 -8.29 -4.15
CA ALA A 82 14.87 -7.39 -5.07
C ALA A 82 15.07 -6.00 -4.46
N HIS A 83 14.13 -5.50 -3.66
CA HIS A 83 14.28 -4.24 -2.93
C HIS A 83 15.37 -4.32 -1.84
N VAL A 84 15.48 -5.47 -1.15
CA VAL A 84 16.52 -5.71 -0.14
C VAL A 84 17.91 -5.89 -0.79
N ILE A 85 18.00 -6.52 -1.97
CA ILE A 85 19.28 -6.69 -2.68
C ILE A 85 19.75 -5.39 -3.33
N ALA A 86 18.84 -4.48 -3.72
CA ALA A 86 19.21 -3.17 -4.26
C ALA A 86 19.87 -2.22 -3.23
N GLN A 87 19.84 -2.55 -1.94
CA GLN A 87 20.55 -1.83 -0.88
C GLN A 87 21.84 -2.54 -0.41
N GLY A 88 22.23 -3.64 -1.06
CA GLY A 88 23.41 -4.43 -0.71
C GLY A 88 24.61 -4.17 -1.64
N HIS A 89 25.60 -3.45 -1.11
CA HIS A 89 27.00 -3.34 -1.58
C HIS A 89 27.25 -2.69 -2.95
N GLY A 90 27.49 -1.36 -2.92
CA GLY A 90 28.32 -0.71 -3.95
C GLY A 90 27.93 0.71 -4.39
N VAL A 91 26.91 1.34 -3.82
CA VAL A 91 26.52 2.71 -4.21
C VAL A 91 26.71 3.70 -3.06
N THR A 92 27.78 4.49 -3.15
CA THR A 92 27.94 5.70 -2.35
C THR A 92 26.95 6.75 -2.85
N VAL A 93 25.91 7.03 -2.06
CA VAL A 93 25.07 8.23 -2.29
C VAL A 93 25.89 9.44 -1.88
N MET A 94 26.54 10.08 -2.85
CA MET A 94 27.23 11.35 -2.65
C MET A 94 26.19 12.47 -2.74
N SER A 95 25.80 13.02 -1.58
CA SER A 95 24.99 14.24 -1.54
C SER A 95 25.82 15.41 -2.07
N LYS A 96 25.60 15.78 -3.33
CA LYS A 96 26.16 17.02 -3.90
C LYS A 96 25.28 18.18 -3.44
N PHE A 97 25.76 18.96 -2.48
CA PHE A 97 25.31 20.34 -2.30
C PHE A 97 25.85 21.19 -3.45
N PRO A 98 25.02 21.88 -4.24
CA PRO A 98 25.49 23.02 -5.01
C PRO A 98 25.56 24.26 -4.10
N HIS A 99 26.72 24.89 -4.10
CA HIS A 99 27.01 26.21 -3.55
C HIS A 99 26.07 27.30 -4.08
N SER A 100 25.75 28.26 -3.22
CA SER A 100 25.39 29.65 -3.52
C SER A 100 25.54 30.44 -2.21
N ILE A 101 26.28 31.55 -2.09
CA ILE A 101 27.01 32.47 -2.97
C ILE A 101 28.23 32.94 -2.18
#